data_AF-A0AAU0M526-F1
#
_entry.id   AF-A0AAU0M526-F1
#
_cell.length_a   1.000
_cell.length_b   1.000
_cell.length_c   1.000
_cell.angle_alpha   90.00
_cell.angle_beta   90.00
_cell.angle_gamma   90.00
#
_symmetry.space_group_name_H-M   'P 1'
#
loop_
_entity.id
_entity.type
_entity.pdbx_description
1 polymer ?
#
loop_
_entity_poly.entity_id
_entity_poly.type
_entity_poly.pdbx_seq_one_letter_code
_entity_poly.pdbx_strand_id
1 'polypeptide(L)'
;MTTLTLDEVRNTKFHMARRAGYEVTDVDLFVDRVEASFAKLVEENEMLRRQVEALQQAAENAAEAQQATSQFQPVAEIPAPEPVLAPTPIPAPVPVAPASVVQGGVERVVVTTSAEASPAVVRLVQMATEQAERLVTEAEAEAHSTIESANRQAADTIDTANRQANDTIASANRQANETVDMANRQAHEISTDAQTRADRTESEARITAERLFAEAQSRANNLDNEVNMRRAELFSGLEDERDQLQRNVSELRAHESQFRATFTDHLHKQLAALEGTAFESDNRPILAQNHDQRQPVGQPSSSTPRLDALMGGK
;
A
#
# COMPACT_ATOMS: atom_id res chain seq x y z
N MET A 1 7.86 -22.41 -14.48
CA MET A 1 6.73 -21.69 -15.08
C MET A 1 7.29 -20.42 -15.68
N THR A 2 7.12 -20.20 -16.98
CA THR A 2 7.59 -18.98 -17.65
C THR A 2 6.62 -17.86 -17.28
N THR A 3 6.96 -17.06 -16.28
CA THR A 3 6.14 -15.93 -15.80
C THR A 3 6.34 -14.73 -16.70
N LEU A 4 5.25 -14.07 -17.12
CA LEU A 4 5.33 -12.84 -17.89
C LEU A 4 6.06 -11.75 -17.10
N THR A 5 6.91 -10.98 -17.77
CA THR A 5 7.53 -9.77 -17.23
C THR A 5 6.59 -8.55 -17.38
N LEU A 6 6.84 -7.48 -16.62
CA LEU A 6 6.03 -6.26 -16.68
C LEU A 6 5.99 -5.68 -18.11
N ASP A 7 7.11 -5.74 -18.82
CA ASP A 7 7.20 -5.28 -20.21
C ASP A 7 6.46 -6.18 -21.19
N GLU A 8 6.33 -7.47 -20.90
CA GLU A 8 5.57 -8.41 -21.74
C GLU A 8 4.07 -8.20 -21.60
N VAL A 9 3.56 -7.88 -20.40
CA VAL A 9 2.14 -7.50 -20.22
C VAL A 9 1.84 -6.21 -20.96
N ARG A 10 2.72 -5.20 -20.86
CA ARG A 10 2.59 -3.90 -21.55
C ARG A 10 2.55 -4.01 -23.07
N ASN A 11 3.27 -4.97 -23.62
CA ASN A 11 3.39 -5.13 -25.07
C ASN A 11 2.38 -6.12 -25.65
N THR A 12 1.51 -6.71 -24.82
CA THR A 12 0.45 -7.58 -25.30
C THR A 12 -0.69 -6.76 -25.90
N LYS A 13 -0.91 -6.93 -27.21
CA LYS A 13 -2.01 -6.30 -27.95
C LYS A 13 -3.11 -7.32 -28.20
N PHE A 14 -4.30 -7.05 -27.69
CA PHE A 14 -5.48 -7.89 -27.94
C PHE A 14 -6.18 -7.48 -29.25
N HIS A 15 -6.61 -8.46 -30.04
CA HIS A 15 -7.36 -8.21 -31.28
C HIS A 15 -8.88 -8.24 -31.02
N MET A 16 -9.60 -7.21 -31.48
CA MET A 16 -11.07 -7.12 -31.40
C MET A 16 -11.74 -8.26 -32.19
N ALA A 17 -12.47 -9.14 -31.48
CA ALA A 17 -13.32 -10.14 -32.10
C ALA A 17 -14.67 -9.52 -32.53
N ARG A 18 -14.99 -9.55 -33.83
CA ARG A 18 -16.13 -8.82 -34.46
C ARG A 18 -17.55 -9.13 -33.93
N ARG A 19 -17.74 -9.98 -32.92
CA ARG A 19 -19.09 -10.42 -32.53
C ARG A 19 -19.33 -10.84 -31.08
N ALA A 20 -18.30 -10.97 -30.24
CA ALA A 20 -18.39 -11.27 -28.81
C ALA A 20 -17.02 -11.06 -28.13
N GLY A 21 -16.40 -9.89 -28.34
CA GLY A 21 -15.13 -9.53 -27.71
C GLY A 21 -15.33 -8.82 -26.38
N TYR A 22 -14.33 -8.90 -25.49
CA TYR A 22 -14.21 -7.98 -24.37
C TYR A 22 -14.09 -6.55 -24.89
N GLU A 23 -14.72 -5.59 -24.22
CA GLU A 23 -14.67 -4.19 -24.58
C GLU A 23 -13.23 -3.66 -24.39
N VAL A 24 -12.74 -2.83 -25.32
CA VAL A 24 -11.33 -2.41 -25.36
C VAL A 24 -10.97 -1.63 -24.10
N THR A 25 -11.86 -0.74 -23.65
CA THR A 25 -11.65 0.08 -22.46
C THR A 25 -11.59 -0.77 -21.18
N ASP A 26 -12.45 -1.77 -21.04
CA ASP A 26 -12.47 -2.70 -19.91
C ASP A 26 -11.19 -3.56 -19.86
N VAL A 27 -10.67 -3.95 -21.02
CA VAL A 27 -9.40 -4.67 -21.12
C VAL A 27 -8.23 -3.77 -20.75
N ASP A 28 -8.20 -2.52 -21.24
CA ASP A 28 -7.15 -1.56 -20.90
C ASP A 28 -7.14 -1.25 -19.39
N LEU A 29 -8.32 -1.01 -18.79
CA LEU A 29 -8.46 -0.79 -17.34
C LEU A 29 -8.02 -2.01 -16.51
N PHE A 30 -8.27 -3.22 -17.01
CA PHE A 30 -7.80 -4.45 -16.37
C PHE A 30 -6.28 -4.58 -16.46
N VAL A 31 -5.69 -4.27 -17.61
CA VAL A 31 -4.24 -4.29 -17.84
C VAL A 31 -3.55 -3.27 -16.92
N ASP A 32 -4.06 -2.05 -16.81
CA ASP A 32 -3.54 -1.03 -15.88
C ASP A 32 -3.54 -1.53 -14.42
N ARG A 33 -4.61 -2.21 -14.00
CA ARG A 33 -4.71 -2.77 -12.65
C ARG A 33 -3.73 -3.93 -12.43
N VAL A 34 -3.53 -4.77 -13.44
CA VAL A 34 -2.54 -5.86 -13.39
C VAL A 34 -1.13 -5.28 -13.32
N GLU A 35 -0.82 -4.24 -14.09
CA GLU A 35 0.48 -3.54 -14.04
C GLU A 35 0.76 -2.97 -12.65
N ALA A 36 -0.19 -2.22 -12.07
CA ALA A 36 -0.05 -1.65 -10.74
C ALA A 36 0.17 -2.73 -9.67
N SER A 37 -0.58 -3.85 -9.77
CA SER A 37 -0.46 -4.97 -8.82
C SER A 37 0.87 -5.71 -8.98
N PHE A 38 1.34 -5.89 -10.21
CA PHE A 38 2.59 -6.58 -10.50
C PHE A 38 3.81 -5.73 -10.12
N ALA A 39 3.78 -4.42 -10.36
CA ALA A 39 4.80 -3.48 -9.89
C ALA A 39 4.92 -3.51 -8.36
N LYS A 40 3.79 -3.48 -7.66
CA LYS A 40 3.75 -3.63 -6.20
C LYS A 40 4.34 -4.97 -5.74
N LEU A 41 4.00 -6.08 -6.41
CA LEU A 41 4.51 -7.41 -6.07
C LEU A 41 6.02 -7.54 -6.30
N VAL A 42 6.55 -6.87 -7.34
CA VAL A 42 8.00 -6.81 -7.60
C VAL A 42 8.70 -5.99 -6.51
N GLU A 43 8.18 -4.83 -6.13
CA GLU A 43 8.72 -4.02 -5.04
C GLU A 43 8.70 -4.78 -3.70
N GLU A 44 7.60 -5.46 -3.38
CA GLU A 44 7.50 -6.31 -2.19
C GLU A 44 8.50 -7.48 -2.24
N ASN A 45 8.72 -8.11 -3.40
CA ASN A 45 9.74 -9.15 -3.54
C ASN A 45 11.16 -8.61 -3.36
N GLU A 46 11.47 -7.42 -3.90
CA GLU A 46 12.76 -6.79 -3.67
C GLU A 46 12.96 -6.43 -2.20
N MET A 47 11.93 -5.88 -1.55
CA MET A 47 11.96 -5.54 -0.14
C MET A 47 12.17 -6.79 0.73
N LEU A 48 11.41 -7.86 0.48
CA LEU A 48 11.56 -9.14 1.19
C LEU A 48 12.93 -9.76 0.96
N ARG A 49 13.46 -9.71 -0.27
CA ARG A 49 14.83 -10.18 -0.55
C ARG A 49 15.87 -9.37 0.21
N ARG A 50 15.77 -8.04 0.24
CA ARG A 50 16.64 -7.17 1.05
C ARG A 50 16.52 -7.48 2.54
N GLN A 51 15.32 -7.77 3.03
CA GLN A 51 15.11 -8.14 4.42
C GLN A 51 15.74 -9.50 4.76
N VAL A 52 15.59 -10.50 3.89
CA VAL A 52 16.23 -11.81 4.05
C VAL A 52 17.75 -11.66 4.00
N GLU A 53 18.29 -10.88 3.07
CA GLU A 53 19.72 -10.62 2.97
C GLU A 53 20.25 -9.89 4.21
N ALA A 54 19.54 -8.88 4.72
CA ALA A 54 19.93 -8.19 5.96
C ALA A 54 19.88 -9.12 7.19
N LEU A 55 18.87 -9.99 7.28
CA LEU A 55 18.79 -11.00 8.35
C LEU A 55 19.87 -12.06 8.21
N GLN A 56 20.20 -12.47 6.99
CA GLN A 56 21.27 -13.43 6.71
C GLN A 56 22.63 -12.82 7.04
N GLN A 57 22.89 -11.58 6.66
CA GLN A 57 24.11 -10.85 7.05
C GLN A 57 24.18 -10.64 8.56
N ALA A 58 23.06 -10.34 9.23
CA ALA A 58 23.02 -10.26 10.70
C ALA A 58 23.30 -11.62 11.35
N ALA A 59 22.80 -12.72 10.77
CA ALA A 59 23.07 -14.07 11.23
C ALA A 59 24.53 -14.50 10.95
N GLU A 60 25.11 -14.14 9.80
CA GLU A 60 26.52 -14.36 9.47
C GLU A 60 27.42 -13.54 10.39
N ASN A 61 27.13 -12.26 10.62
CA ASN A 61 27.85 -11.43 11.59
C ASN A 61 27.73 -11.97 13.02
N ALA A 62 26.58 -12.55 13.40
CA ALA A 62 26.40 -13.22 14.69
C ALA A 62 27.19 -14.54 14.76
N ALA A 63 27.27 -15.30 13.66
CA ALA A 63 28.06 -16.52 13.55
C ALA A 63 29.58 -16.21 13.55
N GLU A 64 30.01 -15.13 12.91
CA GLU A 64 31.38 -14.62 12.92
C GLU A 64 31.74 -14.04 14.30
N ALA A 65 30.81 -13.37 14.99
CA ALA A 65 31.00 -12.98 16.39
C ALA A 65 31.09 -14.21 17.32
N GLN A 66 30.35 -15.29 17.04
CA GLN A 66 30.46 -16.56 17.77
C GLN A 66 31.74 -17.35 17.42
N GLN A 67 32.26 -17.24 16.20
CA GLN A 67 33.54 -17.82 15.78
C GLN A 67 34.74 -17.01 16.29
N ALA A 68 34.64 -15.68 16.34
CA ALA A 68 35.64 -14.81 16.98
C ALA A 68 35.65 -14.97 18.50
N THR A 69 34.48 -15.22 19.12
CA THR A 69 34.39 -15.63 20.54
C THR A 69 34.87 -17.07 20.75
N SER A 70 34.88 -17.93 19.72
CA SER A 70 35.49 -19.27 19.78
C SER A 70 37.02 -19.26 19.57
N GLN A 71 37.61 -18.14 19.13
CA GLN A 71 39.07 -17.96 19.05
C GLN A 71 39.67 -17.18 20.23
N PHE A 72 38.84 -16.59 21.10
CA PHE A 72 39.24 -16.17 22.45
C PHE A 72 38.63 -17.13 23.48
N GLN A 73 39.39 -18.16 23.84
CA GLN A 73 39.02 -19.10 24.91
C GLN A 73 38.66 -18.35 26.21
N PRO A 74 37.64 -18.82 26.94
CA PRO A 74 37.67 -18.82 28.38
C PRO A 74 37.94 -20.25 28.87
N VAL A 75 39.00 -20.37 29.65
CA VAL A 75 39.16 -21.45 30.63
C VAL A 75 37.92 -21.50 31.54
N ALA A 76 37.52 -22.73 31.89
CA ALA A 76 36.60 -23.14 32.96
C ALA A 76 35.09 -23.22 32.63
N GLU A 77 34.67 -24.44 32.30
CA GLU A 77 33.32 -24.94 32.47
C GLU A 77 33.29 -25.89 33.69
N ILE A 78 32.59 -25.49 34.75
CA ILE A 78 31.81 -26.34 35.68
C ILE A 78 30.68 -25.44 36.28
N PRO A 79 29.55 -25.95 36.79
CA PRO A 79 28.24 -25.99 36.10
C PRO A 79 27.08 -25.41 36.96
N ALA A 80 25.84 -25.44 36.48
CA ALA A 80 24.60 -25.35 37.29
C ALA A 80 23.39 -25.85 36.46
N PRO A 81 22.25 -26.28 37.04
CA PRO A 81 21.95 -26.73 38.42
C PRO A 81 21.02 -27.99 38.51
N GLU A 82 21.02 -28.69 39.65
CA GLU A 82 19.87 -29.46 40.19
C GLU A 82 19.93 -29.47 41.74
N PRO A 83 18.80 -29.71 42.46
CA PRO A 83 18.26 -28.77 43.44
C PRO A 83 18.68 -28.97 44.90
N VAL A 84 18.48 -27.88 45.65
CA VAL A 84 18.65 -27.68 47.11
C VAL A 84 18.06 -28.77 48.00
N LEU A 85 18.91 -29.33 48.87
CA LEU A 85 18.59 -29.83 50.21
C LEU A 85 19.75 -29.48 51.16
N ALA A 86 19.50 -28.62 52.15
CA ALA A 86 20.30 -28.53 53.37
C ALA A 86 19.99 -29.77 54.27
N PRO A 87 20.80 -30.17 55.30
CA PRO A 87 21.81 -29.39 56.02
C PRO A 87 23.11 -30.14 56.43
N THR A 88 23.97 -29.39 57.14
CA THR A 88 25.05 -29.75 58.09
C THR A 88 26.52 -29.58 57.63
N PRO A 89 27.30 -28.71 58.31
CA PRO A 89 28.71 -28.46 58.02
C PRO A 89 29.63 -29.18 59.01
N ILE A 90 30.61 -29.94 58.52
CA ILE A 90 31.93 -30.09 59.17
C ILE A 90 32.98 -30.36 58.07
N PRO A 91 33.95 -29.47 57.79
CA PRO A 91 35.14 -29.84 57.05
C PRO A 91 36.20 -30.36 58.04
N ALA A 92 36.52 -31.64 57.93
CA ALA A 92 37.80 -32.18 58.33
C ALA A 92 38.73 -32.15 57.09
N PRO A 93 39.90 -31.47 57.13
CA PRO A 93 40.87 -31.59 56.06
C PRO A 93 41.79 -32.80 56.29
N VAL A 94 41.93 -33.63 55.25
CA VAL A 94 42.95 -34.67 55.07
C VAL A 94 43.88 -34.22 53.92
N PRO A 95 45.11 -34.75 53.81
CA PRO A 95 46.35 -33.99 53.85
C PRO A 95 47.05 -33.83 52.50
N VAL A 96 47.87 -32.79 52.36
CA VAL A 96 48.68 -32.50 51.18
C VAL A 96 50.07 -33.16 51.28
N ALA A 97 50.51 -33.75 50.17
CA ALA A 97 51.80 -34.41 49.97
C ALA A 97 52.98 -33.41 49.88
N PRO A 98 54.24 -33.85 50.10
CA PRO A 98 55.36 -33.01 50.52
C PRO A 98 56.15 -32.43 49.34
N ALA A 99 56.47 -31.14 49.40
CA ALA A 99 57.46 -30.49 48.52
C ALA A 99 58.58 -29.92 49.38
N SER A 100 59.81 -30.20 48.95
CA SER A 100 61.09 -30.00 49.62
C SER A 100 61.34 -28.54 50.02
N VAL A 101 61.45 -28.30 51.33
CA VAL A 101 62.07 -27.10 51.87
C VAL A 101 63.33 -27.53 52.62
N VAL A 102 64.42 -26.85 52.27
CA VAL A 102 65.78 -26.97 52.76
C VAL A 102 65.82 -27.24 54.27
N GLN A 103 66.44 -28.37 54.65
CA GLN A 103 66.80 -28.71 56.02
C GLN A 103 67.71 -27.62 56.62
N GLY A 104 67.11 -26.61 57.24
CA GLY A 104 67.73 -25.86 58.32
C GLY A 104 67.28 -26.50 59.63
N GLY A 105 68.04 -27.49 60.10
CA GLY A 105 67.74 -28.18 61.36
C GLY A 105 67.68 -27.18 62.52
N VAL A 106 66.48 -26.95 63.07
CA VAL A 106 66.35 -26.34 64.39
C VAL A 106 66.61 -27.46 65.40
N GLU A 107 67.88 -27.58 65.78
CA GLU A 107 68.33 -28.46 66.84
C GLU A 107 67.62 -28.06 68.14
N ARG A 108 66.65 -28.86 68.58
CA ARG A 108 66.02 -28.70 69.88
C ARG A 108 67.03 -29.14 70.93
N VAL A 109 67.84 -28.21 71.41
CA VAL A 109 68.69 -28.40 72.59
C VAL A 109 67.77 -28.59 73.79
N VAL A 110 67.53 -29.84 74.17
CA VAL A 110 66.97 -30.17 75.48
C VAL A 110 68.06 -29.88 76.50
N VAL A 111 68.02 -28.70 77.10
CA VAL A 111 68.78 -28.44 78.32
C VAL A 111 68.09 -29.24 79.42
N THR A 112 68.47 -30.51 79.57
CA THR A 112 68.24 -31.21 80.83
C THR A 112 68.99 -30.39 81.87
N THR A 113 68.28 -29.70 82.75
CA THR A 113 68.88 -29.05 83.91
C THR A 113 69.45 -30.17 84.80
N SER A 114 70.67 -30.61 84.52
CA SER A 114 71.45 -31.29 85.55
C SER A 114 71.53 -30.32 86.73
N ALA A 115 71.39 -30.83 87.94
CA ALA A 115 71.23 -30.05 89.16
C ALA A 115 72.46 -29.19 89.55
N GLU A 116 73.40 -28.95 88.63
CA GLU A 116 74.63 -28.17 88.79
C GLU A 116 74.87 -27.21 87.59
N ALA A 117 73.81 -26.62 87.03
CA ALA A 117 73.98 -25.49 86.12
C ALA A 117 74.47 -24.26 86.91
N SER A 118 75.68 -23.77 86.60
CA SER A 118 76.23 -22.54 87.17
C SER A 118 75.20 -21.40 87.14
N PRO A 119 75.10 -20.56 88.18
CA PRO A 119 74.07 -19.52 88.32
C PRO A 119 74.00 -18.51 87.15
N ALA A 120 75.04 -18.43 86.33
CA ALA A 120 75.07 -17.66 85.09
C ALA A 120 74.14 -18.23 83.98
N VAL A 121 73.99 -19.54 83.86
CA VAL A 121 73.21 -20.19 82.78
C VAL A 121 71.71 -20.07 83.02
N VAL A 122 71.26 -20.27 84.27
CA VAL A 122 69.86 -20.04 84.65
C VAL A 122 69.47 -18.57 84.40
N ARG A 123 70.37 -17.63 84.70
CA ARG A 123 70.15 -16.21 84.45
C ARG A 123 70.11 -15.86 82.97
N LEU A 124 70.89 -16.54 82.13
CA LEU A 124 70.81 -16.41 80.66
C LEU A 124 69.46 -16.91 80.13
N VAL A 125 68.98 -18.07 80.59
CA VAL A 125 67.68 -18.61 80.18
C VAL A 125 66.53 -17.71 80.64
N GLN A 126 66.61 -17.14 81.84
CA GLN A 126 65.66 -16.15 82.33
C GLN A 126 65.64 -14.90 81.43
N MET A 127 66.82 -14.34 81.10
CA MET A 127 66.93 -13.18 80.19
C MET A 127 66.43 -13.51 78.78
N ALA A 128 66.71 -14.72 78.27
CA ALA A 128 66.21 -15.17 76.98
C ALA A 128 64.68 -15.34 76.98
N THR A 129 64.11 -15.80 78.09
CA THR A 129 62.65 -15.95 78.25
C THR A 129 61.98 -14.58 78.35
N GLU A 130 62.53 -13.64 79.13
CA GLU A 130 62.05 -12.25 79.15
C GLU A 130 62.17 -11.56 77.78
N GLN A 131 63.26 -11.82 77.04
CA GLN A 131 63.42 -11.32 75.68
C GLN A 131 62.41 -11.94 74.72
N ALA A 132 62.13 -13.24 74.83
CA ALA A 132 61.13 -13.92 74.02
C ALA A 132 59.71 -13.41 74.31
N GLU A 133 59.33 -13.24 75.58
CA GLU A 133 58.04 -12.68 75.98
C GLU A 133 57.85 -11.26 75.45
N ARG A 134 58.89 -10.40 75.55
CA ARG A 134 58.86 -9.05 74.97
C ARG A 134 58.69 -9.07 73.45
N LEU A 135 59.42 -9.94 72.75
CA LEU A 135 59.29 -10.08 71.30
C LEU A 135 57.91 -10.59 70.90
N VAL A 136 57.32 -11.49 71.67
CA VAL A 136 55.96 -11.98 71.43
C VAL A 136 54.94 -10.87 71.64
N THR A 137 55.03 -10.10 72.74
CA THR A 137 54.10 -8.98 72.98
C THR A 137 54.24 -7.87 71.94
N GLU A 138 55.47 -7.60 71.47
CA GLU A 138 55.71 -6.62 70.40
C GLU A 138 55.12 -7.13 69.08
N ALA A 139 55.38 -8.40 68.72
CA ALA A 139 54.83 -9.01 67.51
C ALA A 139 53.29 -9.08 67.52
N GLU A 140 52.68 -9.37 68.68
CA GLU A 140 51.23 -9.34 68.84
C GLU A 140 50.67 -7.91 68.68
N ALA A 141 51.32 -6.91 69.27
CA ALA A 141 50.93 -5.51 69.12
C ALA A 141 51.06 -5.02 67.67
N GLU A 142 52.16 -5.37 66.98
CA GLU A 142 52.38 -5.08 65.57
C GLU A 142 51.35 -5.79 64.68
N ALA A 143 51.03 -7.05 64.96
CA ALA A 143 50.01 -7.82 64.23
C ALA A 143 48.63 -7.17 64.40
N HIS A 144 48.26 -6.78 65.61
CA HIS A 144 46.99 -6.08 65.86
C HIS A 144 46.92 -4.74 65.13
N SER A 145 47.99 -3.94 65.16
CA SER A 145 48.09 -2.68 64.43
C SER A 145 47.96 -2.88 62.90
N THR A 146 48.60 -3.94 62.38
CA THR A 146 48.53 -4.30 60.96
C THR A 146 47.11 -4.73 60.57
N ILE A 147 46.43 -5.52 61.41
CA ILE A 147 45.04 -5.93 61.17
C ILE A 147 44.10 -4.73 61.22
N GLU A 148 44.27 -3.83 62.18
CA GLU A 148 43.42 -2.65 62.30
C GLU A 148 43.61 -1.69 61.13
N SER A 149 44.85 -1.43 60.72
CA SER A 149 45.13 -0.61 59.53
C SER A 149 44.59 -1.25 58.25
N ALA A 150 44.77 -2.56 58.06
CA ALA A 150 44.19 -3.28 56.93
C ALA A 150 42.66 -3.22 56.91
N ASN A 151 42.01 -3.38 58.08
CA ASN A 151 40.55 -3.27 58.21
C ASN A 151 40.06 -1.86 57.91
N ARG A 152 40.75 -0.81 58.37
CA ARG A 152 40.41 0.59 58.05
C ARG A 152 40.56 0.86 56.55
N GLN A 153 41.66 0.42 55.95
CA GLN A 153 41.87 0.57 54.50
C GLN A 153 40.81 -0.19 53.69
N ALA A 154 40.42 -1.39 54.13
CA ALA A 154 39.33 -2.14 53.51
C ALA A 154 37.98 -1.40 53.64
N ALA A 155 37.68 -0.84 54.81
CA ALA A 155 36.47 -0.04 55.01
C ALA A 155 36.44 1.21 54.10
N ASP A 156 37.55 1.95 54.02
CA ASP A 156 37.65 3.15 53.18
C ASP A 156 37.51 2.82 51.68
N THR A 157 38.11 1.71 51.23
CA THR A 157 37.98 1.26 49.83
C THR A 157 36.57 0.80 49.50
N ILE A 158 35.89 0.11 50.41
CA ILE A 158 34.47 -0.25 50.26
C ILE A 158 33.59 1.00 50.20
N ASP A 159 33.84 1.98 51.07
CA ASP A 159 33.07 3.22 51.13
C ASP A 159 33.22 4.06 49.86
N THR A 160 34.44 4.19 49.37
CA THR A 160 34.73 4.89 48.11
C THR A 160 34.11 4.17 46.91
N ALA A 161 34.22 2.84 46.85
CA ALA A 161 33.56 2.03 45.82
C ALA A 161 32.03 2.17 45.87
N ASN A 162 31.43 2.14 47.06
CA ASN A 162 29.99 2.30 47.24
C ASN A 162 29.50 3.70 46.83
N ARG A 163 30.24 4.76 47.19
CA ARG A 163 29.91 6.13 46.76
C ARG A 163 30.02 6.26 45.24
N GLN A 164 31.10 5.78 44.64
CA GLN A 164 31.27 5.81 43.19
C GLN A 164 30.18 5.01 42.45
N ALA A 165 29.79 3.84 42.97
CA ALA A 165 28.70 3.05 42.41
C ALA A 165 27.37 3.80 42.49
N ASN A 166 27.05 4.38 43.65
CA ASN A 166 25.83 5.17 43.84
C ASN A 166 25.79 6.41 42.93
N ASP A 167 26.91 7.11 42.77
CA ASP A 167 27.01 8.28 41.90
C ASP A 167 26.82 7.90 40.43
N THR A 168 27.38 6.76 40.01
CA THR A 168 27.23 6.23 38.64
C THR A 168 25.79 5.79 38.38
N ILE A 169 25.13 5.15 39.34
CA ILE A 169 23.72 4.78 39.24
C ILE A 169 22.84 6.05 39.18
N ALA A 170 23.14 7.05 40.00
CA ALA A 170 22.39 8.30 40.03
C ALA A 170 22.56 9.13 38.74
N SER A 171 23.75 9.14 38.13
CA SER A 171 23.96 9.81 36.84
C SER A 171 23.28 9.04 35.70
N ALA A 172 23.40 7.72 35.65
CA ALA A 172 22.72 6.87 34.67
C ALA A 172 21.19 7.03 34.75
N ASN A 173 20.62 7.04 35.95
CA ASN A 173 19.18 7.25 36.15
C ASN A 173 18.72 8.64 35.71
N ARG A 174 19.51 9.69 35.99
CA ARG A 174 19.19 11.06 35.51
C ARG A 174 19.20 11.12 33.99
N GLN A 175 20.23 10.60 33.35
CA GLN A 175 20.33 10.58 31.89
C GLN A 175 19.19 9.76 31.25
N ALA A 176 18.84 8.62 31.84
CA ALA A 176 17.71 7.81 31.39
C ALA A 176 16.39 8.59 31.47
N ASN A 177 16.12 9.23 32.61
CA ASN A 177 14.92 10.04 32.81
C ASN A 177 14.87 11.24 31.84
N GLU A 178 15.98 11.95 31.64
CA GLU A 178 16.06 13.05 30.68
C GLU A 178 15.78 12.57 29.24
N THR A 179 16.30 11.41 28.87
CA THR A 179 16.06 10.81 27.54
C THR A 179 14.59 10.44 27.37
N VAL A 180 13.97 9.85 28.40
CA VAL A 180 12.54 9.52 28.39
C VAL A 180 11.69 10.80 28.29
N ASP A 181 12.02 11.85 29.05
CA ASP A 181 11.30 13.12 29.00
C ASP A 181 11.44 13.82 27.64
N MET A 182 12.63 13.78 27.03
CA MET A 182 12.84 14.29 25.67
C MET A 182 12.01 13.51 24.65
N ALA A 183 12.04 12.18 24.70
CA ALA A 183 11.24 11.34 23.82
C ALA A 183 9.74 11.61 23.98
N ASN A 184 9.26 11.76 25.23
CA ASN A 184 7.86 12.08 25.52
C ASN A 184 7.46 13.46 24.98
N ARG A 185 8.31 14.48 25.15
CA ARG A 185 8.05 15.82 24.59
C ARG A 185 7.98 15.80 23.07
N GLN A 186 8.95 15.14 22.43
CA GLN A 186 8.99 15.02 20.97
C GLN A 186 7.78 14.24 20.43
N ALA A 187 7.40 13.15 21.10
CA ALA A 187 6.20 12.38 20.74
C ALA A 187 4.93 13.24 20.83
N HIS A 188 4.81 14.07 21.88
CA HIS A 188 3.67 14.97 22.04
C HIS A 188 3.63 16.07 20.97
N GLU A 189 4.78 16.65 20.64
CA GLU A 189 4.91 17.65 19.58
C GLU A 189 4.52 17.06 18.22
N ILE A 190 5.06 15.89 17.87
CA ILE A 190 4.72 15.19 16.61
C ILE A 190 3.22 14.85 16.57
N SER A 191 2.64 14.38 17.68
CA SER A 191 1.21 14.07 17.75
C SER A 191 0.37 15.33 17.54
N THR A 192 0.77 16.46 18.11
CA THR A 192 0.03 17.72 17.99
C THR A 192 0.13 18.31 16.59
N ASP A 193 1.31 18.27 15.98
CA ASP A 193 1.53 18.69 14.58
C ASP A 193 0.77 17.78 13.61
N ALA A 194 0.84 16.46 13.80
CA ALA A 194 0.09 15.50 12.99
C ALA A 194 -1.42 15.74 13.09
N GLN A 195 -1.94 15.98 14.29
CA GLN A 195 -3.36 16.29 14.50
C GLN A 195 -3.77 17.61 13.83
N THR A 196 -2.96 18.65 13.97
CA THR A 196 -3.21 19.95 13.33
C THR A 196 -3.21 19.84 11.79
N ARG A 197 -2.27 19.06 11.23
CA ARG A 197 -2.21 18.81 9.78
C ARG A 197 -3.42 17.98 9.32
N ALA A 198 -3.83 16.98 10.10
CA ALA A 198 -5.01 16.18 9.81
C ALA A 198 -6.27 17.05 9.79
N ASP A 199 -6.49 17.87 10.81
CA ASP A 199 -7.65 18.78 10.91
C ASP A 199 -7.68 19.78 9.73
N ARG A 200 -6.51 20.26 9.31
CA ARG A 200 -6.38 21.14 8.16
C ARG A 200 -6.76 20.42 6.86
N THR A 201 -6.20 19.23 6.62
CA THR A 201 -6.51 18.44 5.42
C THR A 201 -7.97 18.02 5.39
N GLU A 202 -8.56 17.66 6.53
CA GLU A 202 -9.99 17.34 6.63
C GLU A 202 -10.85 18.57 6.28
N SER A 203 -10.48 19.75 6.77
CA SER A 203 -11.17 21.00 6.44
C SER A 203 -11.06 21.35 4.95
N GLU A 204 -9.88 21.20 4.35
CA GLU A 204 -9.66 21.42 2.91
C GLU A 204 -10.42 20.39 2.06
N ALA A 205 -10.41 19.11 2.46
CA ALA A 205 -11.18 18.05 1.82
C ALA A 205 -12.68 18.31 1.91
N ARG A 206 -13.17 18.77 3.05
CA ARG A 206 -14.58 19.11 3.25
C ARG A 206 -15.01 20.27 2.37
N ILE A 207 -14.24 21.36 2.33
CA ILE A 207 -14.53 22.53 1.49
C ILE A 207 -14.52 22.14 0.01
N THR A 208 -13.55 21.33 -0.42
CA THR A 208 -13.48 20.88 -1.82
C THR A 208 -14.64 19.96 -2.19
N ALA A 209 -15.06 19.06 -1.29
CA ALA A 209 -16.24 18.22 -1.46
C ALA A 209 -17.53 19.07 -1.55
N GLU A 210 -17.71 20.05 -0.66
CA GLU A 210 -18.85 20.98 -0.69
C GLU A 210 -18.88 21.79 -2.00
N ARG A 211 -17.71 22.25 -2.48
CA ARG A 211 -17.60 22.96 -3.77
C ARG A 211 -17.97 22.05 -4.95
N LEU A 212 -17.45 20.83 -4.98
CA LEU A 212 -17.76 19.86 -6.04
C LEU A 212 -19.24 19.49 -6.05
N PHE A 213 -19.86 19.35 -4.87
CA PHE A 213 -21.29 19.07 -4.76
C PHE A 213 -22.14 20.23 -5.29
N ALA A 214 -21.82 21.47 -4.90
CA ALA A 214 -22.49 22.65 -5.41
C ALA A 214 -22.35 22.80 -6.94
N GLU A 215 -21.15 22.52 -7.45
CA GLU A 215 -20.87 22.55 -8.89
C GLU A 215 -21.64 21.45 -9.64
N ALA A 216 -21.65 20.22 -9.14
CA ALA A 216 -22.40 19.10 -9.72
C ALA A 216 -23.91 19.37 -9.71
N GLN A 217 -24.45 19.91 -8.62
CA GLN A 217 -25.86 20.28 -8.52
C GLN A 217 -26.23 21.39 -9.51
N SER A 218 -25.38 22.41 -9.66
CA SER A 218 -25.59 23.48 -10.64
C SER A 218 -25.59 22.93 -12.07
N ARG A 219 -24.63 22.05 -12.40
CA ARG A 219 -24.57 21.38 -13.71
C ARG A 219 -25.80 20.51 -13.96
N ALA A 220 -26.27 19.76 -12.97
CA ALA A 220 -27.48 18.95 -13.07
C ALA A 220 -28.71 19.83 -13.37
N ASN A 221 -28.90 20.93 -12.62
CA ASN A 221 -30.00 21.85 -12.85
C ASN A 221 -29.94 22.49 -14.25
N ASN A 222 -28.73 22.85 -14.73
CA ASN A 222 -28.56 23.40 -16.06
C ASN A 222 -28.89 22.38 -17.16
N LEU A 223 -28.46 21.13 -16.97
CA LEU A 223 -28.77 20.03 -17.89
C LEU A 223 -30.28 19.76 -17.91
N ASP A 224 -30.95 19.75 -16.76
CA ASP A 224 -32.40 19.58 -16.68
C ASP A 224 -33.13 20.70 -17.43
N ASN A 225 -32.68 21.94 -17.29
CA ASN A 225 -33.22 23.07 -18.05
C ASN A 225 -32.99 22.89 -19.56
N GLU A 226 -31.80 22.49 -19.97
CA GLU A 226 -31.47 22.25 -21.38
C GLU A 226 -32.30 21.12 -21.97
N VAL A 227 -32.44 20.01 -21.26
CA VAL A 227 -33.27 18.87 -21.67
C VAL A 227 -34.73 19.30 -21.81
N ASN A 228 -35.25 20.09 -20.86
CA ASN A 228 -36.63 20.59 -20.93
C ASN A 228 -36.83 21.55 -22.11
N MET A 229 -35.86 22.43 -22.40
CA MET A 229 -35.90 23.33 -23.57
C MET A 229 -35.90 22.52 -24.86
N ARG A 230 -34.93 21.62 -25.05
CA ARG A 230 -34.85 20.76 -26.24
C ARG A 230 -36.10 19.91 -26.42
N ARG A 231 -36.65 19.39 -25.31
CA ARG A 231 -37.91 18.65 -25.31
C ARG A 231 -39.05 19.53 -25.82
N ALA A 232 -39.20 20.75 -25.32
CA ALA A 232 -40.24 21.68 -25.76
C ALA A 232 -40.09 22.04 -27.24
N GLU A 233 -38.86 22.30 -27.71
CA GLU A 233 -38.56 22.58 -29.12
C GLU A 233 -38.95 21.40 -30.03
N LEU A 234 -38.56 20.17 -29.67
CA LEU A 234 -38.92 18.98 -30.43
C LEU A 234 -40.44 18.74 -30.46
N PHE A 235 -41.13 18.92 -29.34
CA PHE A 235 -42.59 18.79 -29.32
C PHE A 235 -43.28 19.87 -30.15
N SER A 236 -42.83 21.13 -30.09
CA SER A 236 -43.34 22.20 -30.95
C SER A 236 -43.15 21.87 -32.43
N GLY A 237 -41.96 21.37 -32.81
CA GLY A 237 -41.70 20.95 -34.19
C GLY A 237 -42.60 19.79 -34.64
N LEU A 238 -42.82 18.78 -33.79
CA LEU A 238 -43.73 17.68 -34.08
C LEU A 238 -45.19 18.14 -34.17
N GLU A 239 -45.60 19.12 -33.37
CA GLU A 239 -46.94 19.73 -33.45
C GLU A 239 -47.13 20.51 -34.76
N ASP A 240 -46.11 21.27 -35.18
CA ASP A 240 -46.12 21.99 -36.45
C ASP A 240 -46.21 21.02 -37.65
N GLU A 241 -45.42 19.94 -37.64
CA GLU A 241 -45.46 18.89 -38.66
C GLU A 241 -46.82 18.19 -38.68
N ARG A 242 -47.38 17.86 -37.52
CA ARG A 242 -48.74 17.31 -37.40
C ARG A 242 -49.76 18.24 -38.05
N ASP A 243 -49.71 19.54 -37.74
CA ASP A 243 -50.67 20.51 -38.26
C ASP A 243 -50.50 20.75 -39.76
N GLN A 244 -49.27 20.68 -40.27
CA GLN A 244 -49.00 20.70 -41.71
C GLN A 244 -49.57 19.45 -42.40
N LEU A 245 -49.35 18.25 -41.85
CA LEU A 245 -49.90 17.01 -42.39
C LEU A 245 -51.43 17.02 -42.37
N GLN A 246 -52.06 17.53 -41.30
CA GLN A 246 -53.51 17.70 -41.23
C GLN A 246 -54.04 18.63 -42.32
N ARG A 247 -53.36 19.76 -42.57
CA ARG A 247 -53.70 20.67 -43.68
C ARG A 247 -53.59 19.97 -45.03
N ASN A 248 -52.47 19.31 -45.31
CA ASN A 248 -52.26 18.57 -46.57
C ASN A 248 -53.33 17.49 -46.80
N VAL A 249 -53.72 16.75 -45.75
CA VAL A 249 -54.80 15.75 -45.83
C VAL A 249 -56.14 16.41 -46.15
N SER A 250 -56.43 17.56 -45.54
CA SER A 250 -57.67 18.30 -45.81
C SER A 250 -57.72 18.84 -47.25
N GLU A 251 -56.61 19.34 -47.77
CA GLU A 251 -56.47 19.79 -49.15
C GLU A 251 -56.64 18.63 -50.13
N LEU A 252 -56.01 17.48 -49.87
CA LEU A 252 -56.13 16.30 -50.72
C LEU A 252 -57.56 15.77 -50.77
N ARG A 253 -58.28 15.77 -49.63
CA ARG A 253 -59.72 15.43 -49.57
C ARG A 253 -60.59 16.42 -50.34
N ALA A 254 -60.29 17.72 -50.26
CA ALA A 254 -61.01 18.74 -51.03
C ALA A 254 -60.77 18.55 -52.54
N HIS A 255 -59.53 18.30 -52.96
CA HIS A 255 -59.18 17.95 -54.34
C HIS A 255 -59.90 16.70 -54.82
N GLU A 256 -59.96 15.64 -54.00
CA GLU A 256 -60.69 14.41 -54.34
C GLU A 256 -62.19 14.69 -54.51
N SER A 257 -62.81 15.40 -53.57
CA SER A 257 -64.24 15.73 -53.64
C SER A 257 -64.56 16.56 -54.88
N GLN A 258 -63.74 17.57 -55.19
CA GLN A 258 -63.89 18.39 -56.38
C GLN A 258 -63.70 17.57 -57.65
N PHE A 259 -62.68 16.71 -57.71
CA PHE A 259 -62.44 15.81 -58.85
C PHE A 259 -63.61 14.84 -59.07
N ARG A 260 -64.15 14.24 -58.00
CA ARG A 260 -65.33 13.38 -58.08
C ARG A 260 -66.54 14.16 -58.61
N ALA A 261 -66.77 15.38 -58.13
CA ALA A 261 -67.86 16.22 -58.60
C ALA A 261 -67.72 16.59 -60.08
N THR A 262 -66.54 17.04 -60.53
CA THR A 262 -66.29 17.40 -61.94
C THR A 262 -66.31 16.19 -62.86
N PHE A 263 -65.77 15.05 -62.43
CA PHE A 263 -65.82 13.80 -63.18
C PHE A 263 -67.26 13.29 -63.31
N THR A 264 -68.04 13.35 -62.23
CA THR A 264 -69.46 12.98 -62.25
C THR A 264 -70.25 13.90 -63.17
N ASP A 265 -70.06 15.22 -63.10
CA ASP A 265 -70.68 16.19 -64.01
C ASP A 265 -70.28 15.94 -65.48
N HIS A 266 -69.02 15.62 -65.74
CA HIS A 266 -68.54 15.27 -67.07
C HIS A 266 -69.23 13.99 -67.61
N LEU A 267 -69.32 12.94 -66.81
CA LEU A 267 -70.04 11.71 -67.20
C LEU A 267 -71.53 11.97 -67.43
N HIS A 268 -72.19 12.78 -66.60
CA HIS A 268 -73.59 13.17 -66.82
C HIS A 268 -73.76 13.95 -68.13
N LYS A 269 -72.86 14.88 -68.45
CA LYS A 269 -72.85 15.61 -69.72
C LYS A 269 -72.65 14.68 -70.93
N GLN A 270 -71.75 13.72 -70.83
CA GLN A 270 -71.54 12.71 -71.89
C GLN A 270 -72.77 11.82 -72.07
N LEU A 271 -73.41 11.39 -70.98
CA LEU A 271 -74.63 10.59 -71.04
C LEU A 271 -75.79 11.39 -71.65
N ALA A 272 -75.98 12.65 -71.24
CA ALA A 272 -77.00 13.54 -71.81
C ALA A 272 -76.75 13.83 -73.30
N ALA A 273 -75.50 13.96 -73.73
CA ALA A 273 -75.16 14.08 -75.15
C ALA A 273 -75.52 12.81 -75.94
N LEU A 274 -75.29 11.62 -75.37
CA LEU A 274 -75.66 10.34 -76.00
C LEU A 274 -77.19 10.13 -76.03
N GLU A 275 -77.91 10.54 -75.00
CA GLU A 275 -79.37 10.48 -74.94
C GLU A 275 -80.03 11.52 -75.86
N GLY A 276 -79.42 12.71 -75.97
CA GLY A 276 -79.82 13.78 -76.90
C GLY A 276 -79.48 13.46 -78.36
N THR A 277 -78.50 12.59 -78.62
CA THR A 277 -78.37 11.92 -79.92
C THR A 277 -79.41 10.80 -80.02
N ALA A 278 -80.68 11.19 -80.12
CA ALA A 278 -81.63 10.37 -80.86
C ALA A 278 -81.01 10.13 -82.24
N PHE A 279 -80.72 8.87 -82.56
CA PHE A 279 -80.31 8.46 -83.90
C PHE A 279 -81.38 8.94 -84.90
N GLU A 280 -81.17 10.10 -85.53
CA GLU A 280 -81.81 10.38 -86.80
C GLU A 280 -81.22 9.39 -87.81
N SER A 281 -81.99 8.34 -88.09
CA SER A 281 -81.72 7.32 -89.10
C SER A 281 -81.91 7.88 -90.52
N ASP A 282 -81.42 9.08 -90.81
CA ASP A 282 -81.58 9.69 -92.15
C ASP A 282 -80.42 10.59 -92.59
N ASN A 283 -79.20 10.32 -92.13
CA ASN A 283 -78.03 10.92 -92.77
C ASN A 283 -76.91 9.90 -92.97
N ARG A 284 -76.96 9.24 -94.13
CA ARG A 284 -75.88 8.39 -94.62
C ARG A 284 -74.59 9.20 -94.68
N PRO A 285 -73.48 8.73 -94.09
CA PRO A 285 -72.21 9.42 -94.16
C PRO A 285 -71.70 9.49 -95.61
N ILE A 286 -71.21 10.66 -96.01
CA ILE A 286 -70.67 11.04 -97.34
C ILE A 286 -69.49 10.13 -97.77
N LEU A 287 -69.01 9.26 -96.89
CA LEU A 287 -67.94 8.27 -97.13
C LEU A 287 -68.39 7.11 -98.04
N ALA A 288 -69.69 6.87 -98.21
CA ALA A 288 -70.21 5.84 -99.12
C ALA A 288 -70.41 6.33 -100.58
N GLN A 289 -70.27 7.64 -100.85
CA GLN A 289 -70.56 8.24 -102.15
C GLN A 289 -69.32 8.53 -103.01
N ASN A 290 -68.13 8.54 -102.42
CA ASN A 290 -66.89 8.94 -103.10
C ASN A 290 -65.91 7.79 -103.34
N HIS A 291 -66.35 6.53 -103.28
CA HIS A 291 -65.49 5.35 -103.46
C HIS A 291 -65.35 4.85 -104.91
N ASP A 292 -65.79 5.65 -105.91
CA ASP A 292 -65.76 5.25 -107.34
C ASP A 292 -64.79 6.06 -108.22
N GLN A 293 -63.90 6.88 -107.64
CA GLN A 293 -62.82 7.52 -108.43
C GLN A 293 -61.44 7.36 -107.77
N ARG A 294 -60.54 6.78 -108.57
CA ARG A 294 -59.21 6.23 -108.24
C ARG A 294 -58.16 7.31 -107.92
N GLN A 295 -57.40 7.10 -106.82
CA GLN A 295 -55.91 7.16 -106.62
C GLN A 295 -55.03 8.30 -107.25
N PRO A 296 -53.75 8.51 -106.81
CA PRO A 296 -53.08 8.26 -105.51
C PRO A 296 -52.06 9.35 -105.03
N VAL A 297 -51.41 9.09 -103.88
CA VAL A 297 -50.07 9.53 -103.39
C VAL A 297 -49.94 10.80 -102.51
N GLY A 298 -49.38 10.60 -101.30
CA GLY A 298 -48.71 11.65 -100.50
C GLY A 298 -48.74 11.39 -99.00
N GLN A 299 -47.66 10.82 -98.45
CA GLN A 299 -47.47 10.42 -97.04
C GLN A 299 -46.85 11.57 -96.20
N PRO A 300 -46.54 11.42 -94.88
CA PRO A 300 -47.23 12.12 -93.78
C PRO A 300 -46.31 13.01 -92.91
N SER A 301 -46.88 13.88 -92.07
CA SER A 301 -46.15 14.52 -90.96
C SER A 301 -47.02 14.61 -89.71
N SER A 302 -47.04 13.54 -88.91
CA SER A 302 -47.55 13.56 -87.54
C SER A 302 -46.47 14.09 -86.59
N SER A 303 -46.72 15.28 -86.03
CA SER A 303 -45.89 15.91 -85.00
C SER A 303 -46.30 15.39 -83.62
N THR A 304 -45.61 14.36 -83.13
CA THR A 304 -45.60 14.02 -81.70
C THR A 304 -44.19 14.31 -81.17
N PRO A 305 -44.00 15.26 -80.25
CA PRO A 305 -42.70 15.49 -79.63
C PRO A 305 -42.31 14.27 -78.79
N ARG A 306 -41.15 13.68 -79.08
CA ARG A 306 -40.59 12.59 -78.28
C ARG A 306 -40.21 13.10 -76.88
N LEU A 307 -40.65 12.37 -75.87
CA LEU A 307 -40.34 12.49 -74.44
C LEU A 307 -38.87 12.16 -74.11
N ASP A 308 -37.92 12.79 -74.81
CA ASP A 308 -36.48 12.47 -74.69
C ASP A 308 -35.63 13.67 -74.21
N ALA A 309 -36.28 14.75 -73.76
CA ALA A 309 -35.61 16.00 -73.36
C ALA A 309 -35.85 16.43 -71.90
N LEU A 310 -36.34 15.53 -71.03
CA LEU A 310 -36.66 15.89 -69.63
C LEU A 310 -36.00 15.02 -68.54
N MET A 311 -35.00 14.20 -68.88
CA MET A 311 -34.26 13.36 -67.92
C MET A 311 -32.74 13.58 -68.03
N GLY A 312 -32.31 14.83 -68.00
CA GLY A 312 -30.88 15.15 -68.04
C GLY A 312 -30.59 16.61 -67.70
N GLY A 313 -30.76 17.00 -66.45
CA GLY A 313 -30.41 18.36 -66.03
C GLY A 313 -30.62 18.65 -64.55
N LYS A 314 -29.62 18.26 -63.75
CA LYS A 314 -29.23 18.75 -62.41
C LYS A 314 -30.23 18.69 -61.26
#